data_AF-A0A519RM51-F1
#
_entry.id   AF-A0A519RM51-F1
#
_cell.length_a   1.000
_cell.length_b   1.000
_cell.length_c   1.000
_cell.angle_alpha   90.00
_cell.angle_beta   90.00
_cell.angle_gamma   90.00
#
_symmetry.space_group_name_H-M   'P 1'
#
loop_
_entity.id
_entity.type
_entity.pdbx_description
1 polymer ?
#
loop_
_entity_poly.entity_id
_entity_poly.type
_entity_poly.pdbx_seq_one_letter_code
_entity_poly.pdbx_strand_id
1 'polypeptide(L)' 'MKVKTILVSQPEPKVENSPYFELQQKHKVKIDFRPFIHVEGVSAK' A
#
# COMPACT_ATOMS: atom_id res chain seq x y z
N MET A 1 12.50 -19.70 -1.67
CA MET A 1 11.15 -19.28 -1.23
C MET A 1 10.65 -18.21 -2.20
N LYS A 2 9.47 -18.37 -2.82
CA LYS A 2 8.90 -17.37 -3.76
C LYS A 2 7.85 -16.55 -3.02
N VAL A 3 8.08 -15.25 -2.87
CA VAL A 3 7.08 -14.32 -2.33
C VAL A 3 6.00 -14.13 -3.39
N LYS A 4 4.73 -14.33 -3.03
CA LYS A 4 3.57 -14.21 -3.94
C LYS A 4 2.74 -12.95 -3.69
N THR A 5 2.73 -12.49 -2.44
CA THR A 5 1.89 -11.40 -1.96
C THR A 5 2.64 -10.56 -0.94
N ILE A 6 2.50 -9.24 -1.00
CA ILE A 6 3.10 -8.26 -0.09
C ILE A 6 1.96 -7.45 0.52
N LEU A 7 1.89 -7.40 1.84
CA LEU A 7 0.95 -6.54 2.56
C LEU A 7 1.66 -5.25 2.94
N VAL A 8 1.12 -4.11 2.54
CA VAL A 8 1.65 -2.78 2.85
C VAL A 8 0.71 -2.09 3.83
N SER A 9 1.25 -1.64 4.96
CA SER A 9 0.48 -0.99 6.03
C SER A 9 0.13 0.49 5.77
N GLN A 10 0.57 1.01 4.62
CA GLN A 10 0.36 2.39 4.19
C GLN A 10 -0.95 2.52 3.39
N PRO A 11 -1.54 3.72 3.34
CA PRO A 11 -2.66 3.98 2.44
C PRO A 11 -2.28 3.72 0.98
N GLU A 12 -3.27 3.35 0.19
CA GLU A 12 -3.08 3.14 -1.24
C GLU A 12 -2.56 4.43 -1.90
N PRO A 13 -1.43 4.37 -2.62
CA PRO A 13 -0.89 5.53 -3.29
C PRO A 13 -1.84 5.98 -4.40
N LYS A 14 -2.28 7.24 -4.37
CA LYS A 14 -3.16 7.82 -5.40
C LYS A 14 -2.45 8.17 -6.71
N VAL A 15 -1.14 7.89 -6.80
CA VAL A 15 -0.28 8.33 -7.90
C VAL A 15 0.18 7.11 -8.68
N GLU A 16 0.02 7.11 -10.00
CA GLU A 16 0.44 5.99 -10.86
C GLU A 16 1.95 5.70 -10.79
N ASN A 17 2.77 6.72 -10.48
CA ASN A 17 4.22 6.58 -10.29
C ASN A 17 4.61 6.15 -8.86
N SER A 18 3.83 5.28 -8.23
CA SER A 18 4.21 4.73 -6.93
C SER A 18 5.22 3.59 -7.07
N PRO A 19 6.28 3.55 -6.24
CA PRO A 19 7.28 2.46 -6.28
C PRO A 19 6.66 1.08 -6.05
N TYR A 20 5.48 1.01 -5.42
CA TYR A 20 4.73 -0.23 -5.24
C TYR A 20 4.21 -0.79 -6.57
N PHE A 21 3.70 0.05 -7.48
CA PHE A 21 3.21 -0.41 -8.78
C PHE A 21 4.36 -0.97 -9.65
N GLU A 22 5.52 -0.32 -9.62
CA GLU A 22 6.73 -0.82 -10.28
C GLU A 22 7.17 -2.18 -9.71
N LEU A 23 7.12 -2.34 -8.39
CA LEU A 23 7.45 -3.60 -7.71
C LEU A 23 6.51 -4.74 -8.12
N GLN A 24 5.21 -4.46 -8.17
CA GLN A 24 4.19 -5.41 -8.62
C GLN A 24 4.44 -5.85 -10.07
N GLN A 25 4.73 -4.92 -10.99
CA GLN A 25 4.99 -5.25 -12.38
C GLN A 25 6.30 -6.02 -12.58
N LYS A 26 7.39 -5.54 -11.97
CA LYS A 26 8.74 -6.11 -12.13
C LYS A 26 8.85 -7.51 -11.57
N HIS A 27 8.22 -7.77 -10.43
CA HIS A 27 8.33 -9.04 -9.72
C HIS A 27 7.08 -9.93 -9.86
N LYS A 28 6.03 -9.47 -10.55
CA LYS A 28 4.73 -10.14 -10.67
C LYS A 28 4.16 -10.58 -9.32
N VAL A 29 4.30 -9.73 -8.31
CA VAL A 29 3.80 -9.96 -6.93
C VAL A 29 2.54 -9.13 -6.71
N LYS A 30 1.58 -9.65 -5.95
CA LYS A 30 0.38 -8.88 -5.56
C LYS A 30 0.71 -7.99 -4.36
N ILE A 31 0.26 -6.73 -4.39
CA ILE A 31 0.41 -5.80 -3.27
C ILE A 31 -0.97 -5.43 -2.72
N ASP A 32 -1.18 -5.72 -1.44
CA ASP A 32 -2.41 -5.39 -0.72
C ASP A 32 -2.13 -4.22 0.25
N PHE A 33 -2.81 -3.09 0.05
CA PHE A 33 -2.70 -1.93 0.94
C PHE A 33 -3.74 -2.03 2.05
N ARG A 34 -3.28 -2.22 3.29
CA ARG A 34 -4.14 -2.25 4.48
C ARG A 34 -3.65 -1.21 5.48
N PRO A 35 -4.22 0.00 5.50
CA PRO A 35 -3.84 1.01 6.48
C PRO A 35 -4.14 0.50 7.89
N PHE A 36 -3.10 0.34 8.71
CA PHE A 36 -3.24 -0.09 10.11
C PHE A 36 -3.68 1.07 11.02
N ILE A 37 -3.58 2.30 10.53
CA ILE A 37 -3.83 3.51 11.30
C ILE A 37 -4.89 4.31 10.55
N HIS A 38 -6.10 4.34 11.10
CA HIS A 38 -7.16 5.23 10.68
C HIS A 38 -7.00 6.55 11.44
N VAL A 39 -6.50 7.59 10.78
CA VAL A 39 -6.41 8.92 11.39
C VAL A 39 -7.79 9.56 11.29
N GLU A 40 -8.58 9.41 12.35
CA GLU A 40 -9.83 10.14 12.51
C GLU A 40 -9.50 11.56 12.99
N GLY A 41 -9.75 12.56 12.15
CA GLY A 41 -9.58 13.96 12.52
C GLY A 41 -10.60 14.34 13.59
N VAL A 42 -10.16 14.55 14.83
CA VAL A 42 -11.02 15.09 15.88
C VAL A 42 -11.26 16.58 15.63
N SER A 43 -12.53 16.98 15.58
CA SER A 43 -12.90 18.39 15.52
C SER A 43 -12.54 19.05 16.86
N ALA A 44 -11.61 20.01 16.83
CA ALA A 44 -11.34 20.86 17.98
C ALA A 44 -12.56 21.77 18.18
N LYS A 45 -13.32 21.53 19.25
CA LYS A 45 -14.45 22.37 19.66
C LYS A 45 -13.96 23.54 20.50
#